data_AF-A0A1A8LEX9-F1
#
_entry.id   AF-A0A1A8LEX9-F1
#
_cell.length_a   1.000
_cell.length_b   1.000
_cell.length_c   1.000
_cell.angle_alpha   90.00
_cell.angle_beta   90.00
_cell.angle_gamma   90.00
#
_symmetry.space_group_name_H-M   'P 1'
#
loop_
_entity.id
_entity.type
_entity.pdbx_description
1 polymer ?
#
loop_
_entity_poly.entity_id
_entity_poly.type
_entity_poly.pdbx_seq_one_letter_code
_entity_poly.pdbx_strand_id
1 'polypeptide(L)'
;QLIPLCWTRWYDRDDPGGRGDWEDLKNLRMENPGKICLKPLGIDAVTVDGEIPAKETGQYIYAYSTDIGFICRNEDQEFEKCLDYKVRFRCPCFPPFE
;
A
#
# COMPACT_ATOMS: atom_id res chain seq x y z
N GLN A 1 -16.64 -6.28 -22.80
CA GLN A 1 -15.52 -5.33 -22.69
C GLN A 1 -14.75 -5.63 -21.42
N LEU A 2 -13.46 -5.96 -21.48
CA LEU A 2 -12.60 -6.02 -20.29
C LEU A 2 -12.23 -4.60 -19.89
N ILE A 3 -12.50 -4.20 -18.65
CA ILE A 3 -12.08 -2.89 -18.15
C ILE A 3 -10.56 -2.97 -17.91
N PRO A 4 -9.73 -2.11 -18.51
CA PRO A 4 -8.29 -2.15 -18.31
C PRO A 4 -7.95 -1.86 -16.84
N LEU A 5 -6.85 -2.43 -16.35
CA LEU A 5 -6.37 -2.21 -14.98
C LEU A 5 -5.11 -1.35 -15.01
N CYS A 6 -5.11 -0.31 -14.19
CA CYS A 6 -4.00 0.60 -14.03
C CYS A 6 -3.56 0.63 -12.57
N TRP A 7 -2.26 0.80 -12.36
CA TRP A 7 -1.73 1.12 -11.06
C TRP A 7 -2.04 2.58 -10.72
N THR A 8 -2.42 2.83 -9.47
CA THR A 8 -2.41 4.18 -8.91
C THR A 8 -0.97 4.70 -8.82
N ARG A 9 -0.81 5.98 -8.47
CA ARG A 9 0.47 6.44 -7.91
C ARG A 9 0.84 5.64 -6.66
N TRP A 10 2.10 5.73 -6.26
CA TRP A 10 2.53 5.32 -4.94
C TRP A 10 1.97 6.27 -3.88
N TYR A 11 1.56 5.69 -2.76
CA TYR A 11 1.14 6.37 -1.54
C TYR A 11 2.06 5.94 -0.43
N ASP A 12 2.42 6.92 0.37
CA ASP A 12 3.33 6.87 1.50
C ASP A 12 2.72 7.91 2.44
N ARG A 13 2.01 7.41 3.45
CA ARG A 13 1.11 8.17 4.31
C ARG A 13 1.63 8.17 5.74
N ASP A 14 2.23 7.07 6.20
CA ASP A 14 2.79 6.94 7.55
C ASP A 14 4.29 6.70 7.45
N ASP A 15 5.07 7.39 8.27
CA ASP A 15 6.51 7.12 8.40
C ASP A 15 6.70 6.05 9.50
N PRO A 16 7.76 5.23 9.46
CA PRO A 16 8.02 4.24 10.49
C PRO A 16 8.28 4.91 11.83
N GLY A 17 7.30 4.80 12.74
CA GLY A 17 7.30 5.50 14.01
C GLY A 17 6.32 4.87 14.99
N GLY A 18 6.43 5.19 16.28
CA GLY A 18 5.51 4.68 17.31
C GLY A 18 5.30 3.15 17.23
N ARG A 19 4.14 2.74 16.66
CA ARG A 19 3.70 1.34 16.55
C ARG A 19 4.05 0.62 15.25
N GLY A 20 4.63 1.28 14.24
CA GLY A 20 5.00 0.65 12.97
C GLY A 20 4.85 1.62 11.81
N ASP A 21 4.41 1.07 10.67
CA ASP A 21 4.12 1.81 9.45
C ASP A 21 2.76 1.34 8.88
N TRP A 22 1.86 2.30 8.62
CA TRP A 22 0.43 2.09 8.35
C TRP A 22 -0.05 2.74 7.05
N GLU A 23 0.21 2.05 5.96
CA GLU A 23 -0.37 2.26 4.63
C GLU A 23 -1.79 1.66 4.49
N ASP A 24 -2.67 1.95 5.45
CA ASP A 24 -4.02 1.39 5.50
C ASP A 24 -4.97 2.05 4.47
N LEU A 25 -5.73 1.22 3.76
CA LEU A 25 -6.53 1.63 2.62
C LEU A 25 -7.65 2.62 3.00
N LYS A 26 -8.17 2.53 4.23
CA LYS A 26 -9.25 3.42 4.69
C LYS A 26 -8.75 4.85 4.78
N ASN A 27 -7.65 5.08 5.49
CA ASN A 27 -7.09 6.41 5.64
C ASN A 27 -6.49 6.93 4.33
N LEU A 28 -5.81 6.07 3.56
CA LEU A 28 -5.33 6.42 2.22
C LEU A 28 -6.43 6.98 1.32
N ARG A 29 -7.64 6.38 1.35
CA ARG A 29 -8.80 6.89 0.61
C ARG A 29 -9.35 8.21 1.15
N MET A 30 -9.36 8.40 2.47
CA MET A 30 -9.82 9.65 3.08
C MET A 30 -8.91 10.82 2.71
N GLU A 31 -7.60 10.59 2.68
CA GLU A 31 -6.60 11.60 2.31
C GLU A 31 -6.49 11.80 0.78
N ASN A 32 -6.92 10.81 -0.02
CA ASN A 32 -6.86 10.83 -1.48
C ASN A 32 -8.22 10.55 -2.14
N PRO A 33 -9.20 11.47 -2.00
CA PRO A 33 -10.57 11.23 -2.46
C PRO A 33 -10.62 10.98 -3.98
N GLY A 34 -11.25 9.85 -4.34
CA GLY A 34 -11.45 9.43 -5.73
C GLY A 34 -10.20 8.94 -6.45
N LYS A 35 -9.05 8.83 -5.78
CA LYS A 35 -7.79 8.38 -6.40
C LYS A 35 -7.59 6.87 -6.33
N ILE A 36 -8.14 6.23 -5.31
CA ILE A 36 -8.13 4.78 -5.14
C ILE A 36 -9.57 4.27 -5.30
N CYS A 37 -9.78 3.36 -6.24
CA CYS A 37 -11.09 2.76 -6.52
C CYS A 37 -11.67 2.04 -5.28
N LEU A 38 -12.99 1.88 -5.23
CA LEU A 38 -13.70 1.24 -4.12
C LEU A 38 -13.32 -0.24 -3.90
N LYS A 39 -12.92 -0.94 -4.95
CA LYS A 39 -12.51 -2.35 -4.90
C LYS A 39 -11.22 -2.54 -5.71
N PRO A 40 -10.04 -2.37 -5.08
CA PRO A 40 -8.76 -2.68 -5.71
C PRO A 40 -8.69 -4.16 -6.05
N LEU A 41 -8.06 -4.47 -7.17
CA LEU A 41 -7.87 -5.84 -7.66
C LEU A 41 -6.43 -6.33 -7.47
N GLY A 42 -5.55 -5.44 -7.02
CA GLY A 42 -4.18 -5.77 -6.66
C GLY A 42 -3.60 -4.69 -5.75
N ILE A 43 -2.56 -5.07 -5.04
CA ILE A 43 -1.78 -4.22 -4.15
C ILE A 43 -0.32 -4.58 -4.36
N ASP A 44 0.53 -3.56 -4.31
CA ASP A 44 1.98 -3.68 -4.39
C ASP A 44 2.58 -2.72 -3.37
N ALA A 45 3.64 -3.16 -2.70
CA ALA A 45 4.27 -2.44 -1.59
C ALA A 45 5.78 -2.67 -1.63
N VAL A 46 6.51 -1.57 -1.54
CA VAL A 46 7.98 -1.53 -1.59
C VAL A 46 8.47 -0.58 -0.51
N THR A 47 9.72 -0.73 -0.08
CA THR A 47 10.34 0.25 0.81
C THR A 47 10.45 1.61 0.10
N VAL A 48 10.34 2.71 0.86
CA VAL A 48 10.57 4.06 0.32
C VAL A 48 12.03 4.19 -0.14
N ASP A 49 12.96 3.75 0.69
CA ASP A 49 14.38 3.65 0.34
C ASP A 49 14.67 2.39 -0.49
N GLY A 50 15.19 2.55 -1.70
CA GLY A 50 15.62 1.45 -2.56
C GLY A 50 14.54 0.65 -3.28
N GLU A 51 13.24 0.92 -3.04
CA GLU A 51 12.10 0.22 -3.66
C GLU A 51 12.18 -1.32 -3.55
N ILE A 52 12.67 -1.82 -2.42
CA ILE A 52 12.78 -3.25 -2.14
C ILE A 52 11.36 -3.78 -1.94
N PRO A 53 10.93 -4.82 -2.68
CA PRO A 53 9.62 -5.43 -2.47
C PRO A 53 9.44 -5.84 -1.01
N ALA A 54 8.32 -5.49 -0.38
CA ALA A 54 8.14 -5.74 1.05
C ALA A 54 8.28 -7.23 1.43
N LYS A 55 7.93 -8.13 0.50
CA LYS A 55 8.10 -9.58 0.65
C LYS A 55 9.56 -10.05 0.68
N GLU A 56 10.49 -9.24 0.20
CA GLU A 56 11.93 -9.52 0.14
C GLU A 56 12.69 -8.90 1.32
N THR A 57 12.06 -8.01 2.09
CA THR A 57 12.70 -7.34 3.24
C THR A 57 12.93 -8.25 4.44
N GLY A 58 12.20 -9.38 4.53
CA GLY A 58 12.23 -10.27 5.69
C GLY A 58 11.42 -9.79 6.90
N GLN A 59 10.76 -8.63 6.81
CA GLN A 59 9.90 -8.10 7.87
C GLN A 59 8.56 -8.86 7.95
N TYR A 60 8.05 -9.05 9.17
CA TYR A 60 6.75 -9.68 9.38
C TYR A 60 5.63 -8.67 9.08
N ILE A 61 4.94 -8.86 7.97
CA ILE A 61 3.89 -7.95 7.51
C ILE A 61 2.53 -8.40 8.06
N TYR A 62 1.89 -7.54 8.87
CA TYR A 62 0.58 -7.82 9.48
C TYR A 62 -0.53 -7.88 8.45
N ALA A 63 -0.55 -6.93 7.51
CA ALA A 63 -1.52 -6.87 6.43
C ALA A 63 -0.85 -6.53 5.11
N TYR A 64 -1.21 -7.26 4.06
CA TYR A 64 -0.83 -7.00 2.67
C TYR A 64 -1.99 -7.44 1.79
N SER A 65 -3.06 -6.64 1.74
CA SER A 65 -4.29 -7.01 1.03
C SER A 65 -5.01 -5.81 0.44
N THR A 66 -5.85 -6.06 -0.56
CA THR A 66 -6.68 -5.04 -1.21
C THR A 66 -7.84 -4.53 -0.36
N ASP A 67 -8.13 -5.19 0.77
CA ASP A 67 -9.22 -4.82 1.66
C ASP A 67 -8.74 -3.95 2.83
N ILE A 68 -7.52 -4.22 3.32
CA ILE A 68 -6.94 -3.55 4.50
C ILE A 68 -5.90 -2.52 4.08
N GLY A 69 -5.11 -2.78 3.04
CA GLY A 69 -3.92 -2.01 2.67
C GLY A 69 -2.64 -2.76 3.04
N PHE A 70 -1.61 -2.01 3.40
CA PHE A 70 -0.33 -2.54 3.84
C PHE A 70 -0.02 -2.05 5.25
N ILE A 71 0.37 -2.97 6.15
CA ILE A 71 0.66 -2.64 7.55
C ILE A 71 1.86 -3.47 8.02
N CYS A 72 2.89 -2.79 8.48
CA CYS A 72 3.94 -3.36 9.30
C CYS A 72 3.76 -2.87 10.75
N ARG A 73 3.87 -3.77 11.74
CA ARG A 73 3.81 -3.41 13.16
C ARG A 73 5.14 -3.70 13.84
N ASN A 74 5.62 -2.75 14.63
CA ASN A 74 6.84 -2.90 15.41
C ASN A 74 6.74 -4.05 16.43
N GLU A 75 5.54 -4.34 16.95
CA GLU A 75 5.31 -5.43 17.90
C GLU A 75 5.45 -6.83 17.27
N ASP A 76 5.37 -6.93 15.94
CA ASP A 76 5.54 -8.19 15.21
C ASP A 76 7.01 -8.44 14.81
N GLN A 77 7.90 -7.45 14.98
CA GLN A 77 9.29 -7.56 14.54
C GLN A 77 10.18 -8.06 15.67
N GLU A 78 11.08 -8.99 15.37
CA GLU A 78 11.98 -9.59 16.37
C GLU A 78 13.19 -8.70 16.72
N PHE A 79 13.70 -7.92 15.75
CA PHE A 79 14.99 -7.22 15.89
C PHE A 79 14.91 -5.74 15.55
N GLU A 80 14.31 -5.40 14.41
CA GLU A 80 14.29 -4.04 13.88
C GLU A 80 12.89 -3.46 13.91
N LYS A 81 12.78 -2.13 13.86
CA LYS A 81 11.49 -1.48 13.61
C LYS A 81 11.10 -1.70 12.15
N CYS A 82 9.81 -1.53 11.87
CA CYS A 82 9.33 -1.47 10.50
C CYS A 82 10.19 -0.51 9.66
N LEU A 83 10.51 -0.94 8.45
CA LEU A 83 11.02 -0.07 7.41
C LEU A 83 9.89 0.87 6.98
N ASP A 84 10.30 1.90 6.25
CA ASP A 84 9.40 2.85 5.61
C ASP A 84 8.86 2.26 4.30
N TYR A 85 7.54 2.13 4.14
CA TYR A 85 6.92 1.54 2.96
C TYR A 85 5.96 2.49 2.25
N LYS A 86 5.92 2.31 0.92
CA LYS A 86 4.90 2.91 0.07
C LYS A 86 4.10 1.84 -0.66
N VAL A 87 2.81 2.10 -0.85
CA VAL A 87 1.85 1.19 -1.46
C VAL A 87 1.24 1.77 -2.73
N ARG A 88 0.87 0.91 -3.68
CA ARG A 88 -0.02 1.26 -4.80
C ARG A 88 -1.06 0.17 -5.03
N PHE A 89 -2.15 0.56 -5.67
CA PHE A 89 -3.30 -0.31 -5.90
C PHE A 89 -3.59 -0.46 -7.38
N ARG A 90 -4.04 -1.65 -7.79
CA ARG A 90 -4.59 -1.86 -9.13
C ARG A 90 -6.07 -1.57 -9.13
N CYS A 91 -6.47 -0.64 -9.99
CA CYS A 91 -7.85 -0.21 -10.15
C CYS A 91 -8.27 -0.28 -11.62
N PRO A 92 -9.57 -0.47 -11.90
CA PRO A 92 -10.12 -0.22 -13.22
C PRO A 92 -9.77 1.19 -13.67
N CYS A 93 -9.04 1.31 -14.78
CA CYS A 93 -8.91 2.59 -15.46
C CYS A 93 -10.11 2.75 -16.38
N PHE A 94 -10.90 3.78 -16.11
CA PHE A 94 -11.86 4.25 -17.09
C PHE A 94 -11.04 5.00 -18.15
N PRO A 95 -10.95 4.51 -19.40
CA PRO A 95 -10.49 5.38 -20.47
C PRO A 95 -11.39 6.63 -20.42
N PRO A 96 -10.83 7.84 -20.58
CA PRO A 96 -11.67 9.01 -20.78
C PRO A 96 -12.60 8.66 -21.94
N PHE A 97 -13.89 8.78 -21.68
CA PHE A 97 -14.92 8.65 -22.71
C PHE A 97 -14.47 9.48 -23.91
N GLU A 98 -14.27 8.84 -25.07
CA GLU A 98 -14.40 9.57 -26.34
C GLU A 98 -15.84 10.07 -26.48
#